data_AF-A0A0K1EGL4-F1
#
_entry.id   AF-A0A0K1EGL4-F1
#
_cell.length_a   1.000
_cell.length_b   1.000
_cell.length_c   1.000
_cell.angle_alpha   90.00
_cell.angle_beta   90.00
_cell.angle_gamma   90.00
#
_symmetry.space_group_name_H-M   'P 1'
#
loop_
_entity.id
_entity.type
_entity.pdbx_description
1 polymer ?
#
loop_
_entity_poly.entity_id
_entity_poly.type
_entity_poly.pdbx_seq_one_letter_code
_entity_poly.pdbx_strand_id
1 'polypeptide(L)'
;MAENFDIERFMTTSGKVDLTDIPWAEIPRYPLTPEALRTLRYFLITEGSTFFYTKALMKTNTSKREPEFIPFLTAWLYEEEFHGRAFRRFLEAYGEDIGEDYRNKFFRKRALNEYIDELGQKVISHVFVDSFPALHMVWGTIQELTTYSAYQALIERVNHPVLTTICQRIMKQELRHYAFYRHSARRFLASRTSQVVTSKALKIAWTPVGDGMCPTAEACHVLTFLFDGAQGSAIPRIESKIRELPGLEWFDLFSRYVKDHGLGYAPETWMPQRVPHRADATQLAV
;
A
#
# COMPACT_ATOMS: atom_id res chain seq x y z
N MET A 1 -18.29 21.00 5.71
CA MET A 1 -17.85 20.05 6.75
C MET A 1 -17.72 18.71 6.06
N ALA A 2 -16.55 18.08 6.03
CA ALA A 2 -16.44 16.73 5.48
C ALA A 2 -17.32 15.82 6.35
N GLU A 3 -18.22 15.04 5.75
CA GLU A 3 -19.02 14.05 6.47
C GLU A 3 -18.08 13.21 7.35
N ASN A 4 -18.46 13.00 8.61
CA ASN A 4 -17.77 12.07 9.48
C ASN A 4 -17.78 10.68 8.83
N PHE A 5 -16.74 9.88 9.07
CA PHE A 5 -16.73 8.51 8.58
C PHE A 5 -17.92 7.75 9.16
N ASP A 6 -18.66 7.04 8.31
CA ASP A 6 -19.83 6.26 8.70
C ASP A 6 -19.45 4.78 8.76
N ILE A 7 -19.24 4.28 9.99
CA ILE A 7 -18.83 2.90 10.22
C ILE A 7 -19.90 1.89 9.81
N GLU A 8 -21.18 2.20 9.98
CA GLU A 8 -22.29 1.29 9.64
C GLU A 8 -22.40 1.16 8.12
N ARG A 9 -22.29 2.27 7.40
CA ARG A 9 -22.21 2.25 5.94
C ARG A 9 -20.97 1.51 5.46
N PHE A 10 -19.81 1.70 6.11
CA PHE A 10 -18.59 0.97 5.77
C PHE A 10 -18.82 -0.54 5.91
N MET A 11 -19.29 -1.00 7.07
CA MET A 11 -19.58 -2.41 7.34
C MET A 11 -20.58 -3.00 6.34
N THR A 12 -21.67 -2.30 6.05
CA THR A 12 -22.75 -2.76 5.15
C THR A 12 -22.27 -2.91 3.70
N THR A 13 -21.34 -2.05 3.28
CA THR A 13 -20.85 -2.02 1.89
C THR A 13 -19.48 -2.67 1.74
N SER A 14 -18.95 -3.28 2.79
CA SER A 14 -17.68 -3.98 2.76
C SER A 14 -17.82 -5.43 2.35
N GLY A 15 -16.79 -5.95 1.69
CA GLY A 15 -16.80 -7.31 1.19
C GLY A 15 -15.57 -7.65 0.35
N LYS A 16 -15.48 -8.89 -0.12
CA LYS A 16 -14.41 -9.26 -1.06
C LYS A 16 -14.48 -8.36 -2.29
N VAL A 17 -13.32 -7.99 -2.83
CA VAL A 17 -13.27 -7.36 -4.14
C VAL A 17 -14.01 -8.22 -5.16
N ASP A 18 -14.97 -7.64 -5.88
CA ASP A 18 -15.74 -8.37 -6.88
C ASP A 18 -14.85 -8.65 -8.08
N LEU A 19 -14.72 -9.93 -8.44
CA LEU A 19 -13.90 -10.40 -9.56
C LEU A 19 -14.66 -11.39 -10.46
N THR A 20 -15.99 -11.40 -10.36
CA THR A 20 -16.86 -12.41 -11.00
C THR A 20 -16.83 -12.33 -12.53
N ASP A 21 -16.74 -11.12 -13.07
CA ASP A 21 -16.74 -10.79 -14.50
C ASP A 21 -15.33 -10.56 -15.08
N ILE A 22 -14.27 -10.82 -14.31
CA ILE A 22 -12.89 -10.64 -14.78
C ILE A 22 -12.57 -11.68 -15.87
N PRO A 23 -12.11 -11.27 -17.07
CA PRO A 23 -11.77 -12.19 -18.15
C PRO A 23 -10.37 -12.78 -17.96
N TRP A 24 -10.22 -13.68 -16.97
CA TRP A 24 -8.91 -14.24 -16.58
C TRP A 24 -8.13 -14.90 -17.74
N ALA A 25 -8.84 -15.52 -18.68
CA ALA A 25 -8.24 -16.17 -19.85
C ALA A 25 -7.60 -15.17 -20.85
N GLU A 26 -7.88 -13.87 -20.72
CA GLU A 26 -7.26 -12.85 -21.57
C GLU A 26 -5.90 -12.37 -21.05
N ILE A 27 -5.56 -12.63 -19.79
CA ILE A 27 -4.34 -12.12 -19.14
C ILE A 27 -3.07 -12.47 -19.94
N PRO A 28 -2.84 -13.72 -20.40
CA PRO A 28 -1.64 -14.06 -21.17
C PRO A 28 -1.50 -13.32 -22.51
N ARG A 29 -2.56 -12.67 -23.01
CA ARG A 29 -2.52 -11.94 -24.29
C ARG A 29 -1.79 -10.60 -24.19
N TYR A 30 -1.59 -10.09 -22.98
CA TYR A 30 -0.98 -8.79 -22.72
C TYR A 30 0.35 -9.01 -22.00
N PRO A 31 1.50 -8.90 -22.70
CA PRO A 31 2.80 -9.19 -22.11
C PRO A 31 3.17 -8.17 -21.03
N LEU A 32 3.76 -8.67 -19.95
CA LEU A 32 4.31 -7.88 -18.85
C LEU A 32 5.84 -7.87 -18.92
N THR A 33 6.44 -6.74 -18.56
CA THR A 33 7.90 -6.67 -18.40
C THR A 33 8.33 -7.44 -17.15
N PRO A 34 9.58 -7.94 -17.09
CA PRO A 34 10.13 -8.55 -15.88
C PRO A 34 9.99 -7.66 -14.63
N GLU A 35 10.09 -6.35 -14.81
CA GLU A 35 9.97 -5.35 -13.77
C GLU A 35 8.55 -5.19 -13.26
N ALA A 36 7.55 -5.24 -14.14
CA ALA A 36 6.14 -5.29 -13.76
C ALA A 36 5.82 -6.56 -12.97
N LEU A 37 6.32 -7.72 -13.41
CA LEU A 37 6.14 -9.00 -12.70
C LEU A 37 6.80 -8.97 -11.32
N ARG A 38 8.00 -8.37 -11.21
CA ARG A 38 8.69 -8.18 -9.93
C ARG A 38 7.86 -7.32 -8.97
N THR A 39 7.28 -6.23 -9.46
CA THR A 39 6.36 -5.37 -8.67
C THR A 39 5.08 -6.10 -8.27
N LEU A 40 4.50 -6.93 -9.14
CA LEU A 40 3.31 -7.73 -8.80
C LEU A 40 3.58 -8.79 -7.73
N ARG A 41 4.74 -9.45 -7.79
CA ARG A 41 5.20 -10.37 -6.72
C ARG A 41 5.39 -9.64 -5.41
N TYR A 42 5.91 -8.41 -5.45
CA TYR A 42 6.01 -7.57 -4.28
C TYR A 42 4.62 -7.27 -3.68
N PHE A 43 3.64 -6.84 -4.50
CA PHE A 43 2.28 -6.62 -4.01
C PHE A 43 1.64 -7.87 -3.44
N LEU A 44 1.80 -9.03 -4.07
CA LEU A 44 1.33 -10.31 -3.51
C LEU A 44 1.85 -10.53 -2.07
N ILE A 45 3.11 -10.21 -1.82
CA ILE A 45 3.73 -10.36 -0.50
C ILE A 45 3.23 -9.30 0.47
N THR A 46 3.18 -8.03 0.08
CA THR A 46 2.79 -6.93 0.98
C THR A 46 1.32 -7.03 1.38
N GLU A 47 0.43 -7.26 0.41
CA GLU A 47 -1.00 -7.50 0.64
C GLU A 47 -1.24 -8.76 1.47
N GLY A 48 -0.50 -9.84 1.17
CA GLY A 48 -0.55 -11.08 1.95
C GLY A 48 -0.05 -10.97 3.39
N SER A 49 0.50 -9.80 3.76
CA SER A 49 1.12 -9.57 5.05
C SER A 49 0.32 -8.72 6.02
N THR A 50 -0.78 -8.13 5.55
CA THR A 50 -1.64 -7.23 6.30
C THR A 50 -2.07 -7.80 7.66
N PHE A 51 -2.27 -9.12 7.76
CA PHE A 51 -2.58 -9.80 9.01
C PHE A 51 -1.59 -9.51 10.16
N PHE A 52 -0.29 -9.43 9.88
CA PHE A 52 0.72 -9.15 10.90
C PHE A 52 0.57 -7.73 11.45
N TYR A 53 0.21 -6.78 10.58
CA TYR A 53 -0.12 -5.42 11.00
C TYR A 53 -1.39 -5.39 11.85
N THR A 54 -2.46 -6.10 11.45
CA THR A 54 -3.69 -6.20 12.26
C THR A 54 -3.41 -6.79 13.65
N LYS A 55 -2.62 -7.87 13.71
CA LYS A 55 -2.21 -8.51 14.97
C LYS A 55 -1.50 -7.51 15.89
N ALA A 56 -0.62 -6.66 15.35
CA ALA A 56 0.04 -5.61 16.12
C ALA A 56 -0.97 -4.55 16.59
N LEU A 57 -1.87 -4.09 15.72
CA LEU A 57 -2.90 -3.09 16.03
C LEU A 57 -3.88 -3.55 17.12
N MET A 58 -4.25 -4.82 17.14
CA MET A 58 -5.17 -5.37 18.16
C MET A 58 -4.55 -5.37 19.57
N LYS A 59 -3.21 -5.42 19.69
CA LYS A 59 -2.49 -5.35 20.97
C LYS A 59 -2.45 -3.93 21.56
N THR A 60 -2.91 -2.92 20.83
CA THR A 60 -2.80 -1.51 21.22
C THR A 60 -3.99 -1.06 22.06
N ASN A 61 -3.84 0.04 22.82
CA ASN A 61 -4.96 0.65 23.53
C ASN A 61 -6.00 1.32 22.61
N THR A 62 -5.75 1.38 21.30
CA THR A 62 -6.71 1.92 20.31
C THR A 62 -8.03 1.13 20.35
N SER A 63 -7.97 -0.19 20.49
CA SER A 63 -9.15 -1.07 20.61
C SER A 63 -10.03 -0.77 21.83
N LYS A 64 -9.46 -0.13 22.87
CA LYS A 64 -10.19 0.26 24.09
C LYS A 64 -10.72 1.69 24.01
N ARG A 65 -10.08 2.55 23.21
CA ARG A 65 -10.39 3.98 23.13
C ARG A 65 -11.33 4.32 21.98
N GLU A 66 -11.41 3.46 20.96
CA GLU A 66 -12.17 3.74 19.74
C GLU A 66 -13.21 2.66 19.44
N PRO A 67 -14.51 2.94 19.69
CA PRO A 67 -15.59 2.00 19.43
C PRO A 67 -15.67 1.54 17.97
N GLU A 68 -15.41 2.44 17.02
CA GLU A 68 -15.49 2.15 15.57
C GLU A 68 -14.29 1.37 15.05
N PHE A 69 -13.19 1.30 15.81
CA PHE A 69 -11.94 0.71 15.34
C PHE A 69 -12.02 -0.81 15.17
N ILE A 70 -12.72 -1.51 16.07
CA ILE A 70 -12.86 -2.97 15.98
C ILE A 70 -13.76 -3.39 14.80
N PRO A 71 -14.94 -2.79 14.58
CA PRO A 71 -15.71 -3.01 13.37
C PRO A 71 -14.89 -2.70 12.11
N PHE A 72 -14.21 -1.55 12.08
CA PHE A 72 -13.37 -1.16 10.95
C PHE A 72 -12.30 -2.22 10.66
N LEU A 73 -11.49 -2.60 11.66
CA LEU A 73 -10.42 -3.59 11.47
C LEU A 73 -10.94 -4.95 10.99
N THR A 74 -12.15 -5.34 11.41
CA THR A 74 -12.76 -6.61 11.03
C THR A 74 -13.12 -6.62 9.55
N ALA A 75 -13.83 -5.58 9.09
CA ALA A 75 -14.17 -5.43 7.68
C ALA A 75 -12.91 -5.17 6.83
N TRP A 76 -12.04 -4.27 7.26
CA TRP A 76 -10.78 -3.94 6.60
C TRP A 76 -9.90 -5.18 6.36
N LEU A 77 -9.61 -5.96 7.41
CA LEU A 77 -8.80 -7.18 7.27
C LEU A 77 -9.47 -8.20 6.32
N TYR A 78 -10.80 -8.27 6.33
CA TYR A 78 -11.52 -9.13 5.39
C TYR A 78 -11.30 -8.66 3.95
N GLU A 79 -11.40 -7.36 3.66
CA GLU A 79 -11.17 -6.81 2.32
C GLU A 79 -9.73 -7.04 1.84
N GLU A 80 -8.75 -6.69 2.67
CA GLU A 80 -7.30 -6.84 2.45
C GLU A 80 -6.89 -8.28 2.13
N GLU A 81 -7.46 -9.27 2.83
CA GLU A 81 -7.19 -10.69 2.56
C GLU A 81 -7.59 -11.09 1.12
N PHE A 82 -8.54 -10.39 0.50
CA PHE A 82 -8.91 -10.63 -0.90
C PHE A 82 -8.08 -9.84 -1.91
N HIS A 83 -7.38 -8.77 -1.53
CA HIS A 83 -6.48 -8.03 -2.41
C HIS A 83 -5.28 -8.90 -2.80
N GLY A 84 -4.58 -9.47 -1.82
CA GLY A 84 -3.46 -10.39 -2.07
C GLY A 84 -3.87 -11.62 -2.88
N ARG A 85 -5.10 -12.12 -2.68
CA ARG A 85 -5.66 -13.23 -3.48
C ARG A 85 -5.96 -12.83 -4.92
N ALA A 86 -6.38 -11.58 -5.16
CA ALA A 86 -6.56 -11.07 -6.52
C ALA A 86 -5.22 -11.05 -7.28
N PHE A 87 -4.14 -10.56 -6.64
CA PHE A 87 -2.81 -10.58 -7.25
C PHE A 87 -2.27 -11.99 -7.47
N ARG A 88 -2.47 -12.90 -6.52
CA ARG A 88 -2.12 -14.32 -6.71
C ARG A 88 -2.80 -14.88 -7.95
N ARG A 89 -4.12 -14.74 -8.05
CA ARG A 89 -4.89 -15.27 -9.17
C ARG A 89 -4.49 -14.62 -10.50
N PHE A 90 -4.15 -13.34 -10.48
CA PHE A 90 -3.63 -12.65 -11.67
C PHE A 90 -2.29 -13.23 -12.12
N LEU A 91 -1.33 -13.40 -11.20
CA LEU A 91 -0.02 -13.99 -11.48
C LEU A 91 -0.14 -15.43 -12.00
N GLU A 92 -0.98 -16.26 -11.36
CA GLU A 92 -1.25 -17.64 -11.81
C GLU A 92 -1.90 -17.66 -13.20
N ALA A 93 -2.86 -16.77 -13.47
CA ALA A 93 -3.50 -16.66 -14.78
C ALA A 93 -2.54 -16.14 -15.87
N TYR A 94 -1.54 -15.34 -15.50
CA TYR A 94 -0.45 -14.93 -16.39
C TYR A 94 0.53 -16.07 -16.70
N GLY A 95 0.63 -17.07 -15.79
CA GLY A 95 1.48 -18.25 -15.94
C GLY A 95 2.65 -18.32 -14.95
N GLU A 96 2.68 -17.48 -13.92
CA GLU A 96 3.66 -17.59 -12.83
C GLU A 96 3.28 -18.75 -11.90
N ASP A 97 4.25 -19.61 -11.57
CA ASP A 97 4.08 -20.63 -10.54
C ASP A 97 4.39 -20.05 -9.16
N ILE A 98 3.34 -19.67 -8.44
CA ILE A 98 3.44 -19.13 -7.07
C ILE A 98 3.65 -20.25 -6.03
N GLY A 99 3.24 -21.49 -6.35
CA GLY A 99 3.23 -22.61 -5.42
C GLY A 99 2.13 -22.51 -4.34
N GLU A 100 1.54 -23.65 -3.97
CA GLU A 100 0.49 -23.69 -2.95
C GLU A 100 1.00 -23.29 -1.55
N ASP A 101 2.29 -23.48 -1.29
CA ASP A 101 2.92 -23.27 0.01
C ASP A 101 3.51 -21.85 0.20
N TYR A 102 3.28 -20.93 -0.74
CA TYR A 102 3.85 -19.56 -0.67
C TYR A 102 3.52 -18.86 0.65
N ARG A 103 2.26 -18.99 1.13
CA ARG A 103 1.86 -18.44 2.44
C ARG A 103 2.64 -19.10 3.56
N ASN A 104 2.77 -20.43 3.57
CA ASN A 104 3.49 -21.12 4.64
C ASN A 104 4.96 -20.68 4.70
N LYS A 105 5.63 -20.59 3.56
CA LYS A 105 7.01 -20.09 3.45
C LYS A 105 7.11 -18.65 3.96
N PHE A 106 6.21 -17.79 3.49
CA PHE A 106 6.14 -16.39 3.89
C PHE A 106 5.91 -16.22 5.41
N PHE A 107 4.86 -16.86 5.95
CA PHE A 107 4.50 -16.77 7.36
C PHE A 107 5.60 -17.32 8.28
N ARG A 108 6.27 -18.42 7.91
CA ARG A 108 7.40 -18.95 8.71
C ARG A 108 8.58 -17.96 8.73
N LYS A 109 8.95 -17.42 7.57
CA LYS A 109 10.03 -16.42 7.48
C LYS A 109 9.69 -15.17 8.28
N ARG A 110 8.45 -14.67 8.15
CA ARG A 110 8.01 -13.48 8.87
C ARG A 110 7.88 -13.71 10.37
N ALA A 111 7.41 -14.86 10.82
CA ALA A 111 7.34 -15.19 12.25
C ALA A 111 8.73 -15.20 12.91
N LEU A 112 9.76 -15.65 12.20
CA LEU A 112 11.14 -15.58 12.67
C LEU A 112 11.62 -14.12 12.82
N ASN A 113 11.30 -13.28 11.83
CA ASN A 113 11.61 -11.85 11.88
C ASN A 113 10.75 -11.10 12.91
N GLU A 114 9.49 -11.52 13.13
CA GLU A 114 8.59 -10.94 14.15
C GLU A 114 9.16 -11.13 15.53
N TYR A 115 9.80 -12.26 15.83
CA TYR A 115 10.45 -12.46 17.13
C TYR A 115 11.54 -11.41 17.41
N ILE A 116 12.27 -11.00 16.37
CA ILE A 116 13.30 -9.95 16.44
C ILE A 116 12.64 -8.57 16.55
N ASP A 117 11.63 -8.30 15.73
CA ASP A 117 10.87 -7.04 15.74
C ASP A 117 10.10 -6.84 17.05
N GLU A 118 9.52 -7.90 17.65
CA GLU A 118 8.81 -7.85 18.92
C GLU A 118 9.74 -7.48 20.08
N LEU A 119 11.03 -7.81 19.98
CA LEU A 119 12.04 -7.36 20.94
C LEU A 119 12.29 -5.84 20.83
N GLY A 120 12.33 -5.31 19.60
CA GLY A 120 12.41 -3.87 19.33
C GLY A 120 11.11 -3.10 19.64
N GLN A 121 9.95 -3.68 19.33
CA GLN A 121 8.64 -3.11 19.61
C GLN A 121 8.32 -3.11 21.10
N LYS A 122 8.82 -4.05 21.91
CA LYS A 122 8.73 -3.97 23.38
C LYS A 122 9.44 -2.72 23.93
N VAL A 123 10.53 -2.28 23.31
CA VAL A 123 11.23 -1.04 23.70
C VAL A 123 10.42 0.18 23.28
N ILE A 124 9.83 0.19 22.09
CA ILE A 124 9.00 1.29 21.57
C ILE A 124 7.66 1.38 22.30
N SER A 125 7.01 0.25 22.59
CA SER A 125 5.68 0.19 23.22
C SER A 125 5.70 0.68 24.66
N HIS A 126 6.78 0.47 25.42
CA HIS A 126 6.91 1.01 26.78
C HIS A 126 7.12 2.53 26.81
N VAL A 127 7.59 3.14 25.71
CA VAL A 127 7.90 4.57 25.63
C VAL A 127 6.73 5.39 25.08
N PHE A 128 5.78 4.79 24.34
CA PHE A 128 4.77 5.52 23.56
C PHE A 128 3.29 5.15 23.82
N VAL A 129 2.96 4.52 24.95
CA VAL A 129 1.62 3.92 25.27
C VAL A 129 0.43 4.86 25.04
N ASP A 130 0.52 6.15 25.39
CA ASP A 130 -0.64 7.06 25.40
C ASP A 130 -0.89 7.82 24.09
N SER A 131 0.12 7.94 23.22
CA SER A 131 0.01 8.60 21.91
C SER A 131 -0.01 7.61 20.73
N PHE A 132 0.08 6.31 21.03
CA PHE A 132 0.07 5.22 20.05
C PHE A 132 -1.13 5.26 19.08
N PRO A 133 -2.37 5.61 19.50
CA PRO A 133 -3.50 5.71 18.56
C PRO A 133 -3.27 6.74 17.46
N ALA A 134 -2.73 7.92 17.78
CA ALA A 134 -2.42 8.96 16.79
C ALA A 134 -1.39 8.47 15.78
N LEU A 135 -0.31 7.86 16.27
CA LEU A 135 0.75 7.30 15.45
C LEU A 135 0.21 6.23 14.50
N HIS A 136 -0.61 5.30 14.99
CA HIS A 136 -1.19 4.26 14.14
C HIS A 136 -2.12 4.80 13.07
N MET A 137 -2.99 5.75 13.42
CA MET A 137 -3.90 6.31 12.42
C MET A 137 -3.14 7.08 11.34
N VAL A 138 -2.09 7.81 11.71
CA VAL A 138 -1.21 8.47 10.75
C VAL A 138 -0.45 7.45 9.90
N TRP A 139 0.08 6.38 10.51
CA TRP A 139 0.79 5.34 9.80
C TRP A 139 -0.11 4.63 8.79
N GLY A 140 -1.32 4.23 9.20
CA GLY A 140 -2.34 3.70 8.29
C GLY A 140 -2.66 4.68 7.16
N THR A 141 -2.87 5.96 7.47
CA THR A 141 -3.09 7.00 6.45
C THR A 141 -1.97 7.05 5.40
N ILE A 142 -0.71 6.94 5.83
CA ILE A 142 0.44 6.89 4.93
C ILE A 142 0.41 5.62 4.09
N GLN A 143 0.17 4.45 4.69
CA GLN A 143 0.12 3.17 3.96
C GLN A 143 -0.97 3.17 2.89
N GLU A 144 -2.22 3.42 3.25
CA GLU A 144 -3.36 3.41 2.31
C GLU A 144 -3.16 4.39 1.15
N LEU A 145 -2.68 5.61 1.44
CA LEU A 145 -2.41 6.60 0.38
C LEU A 145 -1.30 6.13 -0.57
N THR A 146 -0.27 5.49 -0.02
CA THR A 146 0.87 5.02 -0.79
C THR A 146 0.45 3.83 -1.66
N THR A 147 -0.29 2.87 -1.09
CA THR A 147 -0.84 1.71 -1.81
C THR A 147 -1.78 2.16 -2.93
N TYR A 148 -2.73 3.07 -2.64
CA TYR A 148 -3.58 3.70 -3.66
C TYR A 148 -2.76 4.34 -4.80
N SER A 149 -1.74 5.14 -4.45
CA SER A 149 -0.88 5.80 -5.44
C SER A 149 -0.04 4.80 -6.24
N ALA A 150 0.37 3.70 -5.61
CA ALA A 150 1.13 2.62 -6.24
C ALA A 150 0.26 1.86 -7.25
N TYR A 151 -1.01 1.62 -6.97
CA TYR A 151 -1.95 1.05 -7.94
C TYR A 151 -2.24 1.99 -9.11
N GLN A 152 -2.39 3.28 -8.85
CA GLN A 152 -2.52 4.25 -9.94
C GLN A 152 -1.30 4.22 -10.86
N ALA A 153 -0.09 4.26 -10.27
CA ALA A 153 1.15 4.16 -11.03
C ALA A 153 1.26 2.83 -11.78
N LEU A 154 0.87 1.70 -11.17
CA LEU A 154 0.91 0.39 -11.82
C LEU A 154 0.04 0.36 -13.07
N ILE A 155 -1.18 0.91 -12.99
CA ILE A 155 -2.09 1.04 -14.13
C ILE A 155 -1.41 1.80 -15.28
N GLU A 156 -0.83 2.97 -14.97
CA GLU A 156 -0.19 3.84 -15.95
C GLU A 156 1.06 3.18 -16.58
N ARG A 157 1.87 2.49 -15.79
CA ARG A 157 3.13 1.86 -16.20
C ARG A 157 2.94 0.60 -17.02
N VAL A 158 1.97 -0.22 -16.62
CA VAL A 158 1.78 -1.57 -17.16
C VAL A 158 0.76 -1.56 -18.31
N ASN A 159 -0.26 -0.70 -18.24
CA ASN A 159 -1.31 -0.59 -19.25
C ASN A 159 -1.96 -1.93 -19.65
N HIS A 160 -2.10 -2.86 -18.70
CA HIS A 160 -2.76 -4.14 -18.90
C HIS A 160 -4.26 -3.99 -18.58
N PRO A 161 -5.19 -4.28 -19.51
CA PRO A 161 -6.61 -3.96 -19.33
C PRO A 161 -7.29 -4.73 -18.19
N VAL A 162 -7.00 -6.04 -18.07
CA VAL A 162 -7.53 -6.85 -16.97
C VAL A 162 -6.97 -6.40 -15.61
N LEU A 163 -5.65 -6.22 -15.50
CA LEU A 163 -5.01 -5.71 -14.29
C LEU A 163 -5.56 -4.34 -13.89
N THR A 164 -5.78 -3.46 -14.87
CA THR A 164 -6.36 -2.13 -14.64
C THR A 164 -7.73 -2.24 -13.97
N THR A 165 -8.57 -3.14 -14.45
CA THR A 165 -9.90 -3.37 -13.86
C THR A 165 -9.79 -3.87 -12.42
N ILE A 166 -8.87 -4.81 -12.15
CA ILE A 166 -8.62 -5.34 -10.81
C ILE A 166 -8.15 -4.22 -9.87
N CYS A 167 -7.10 -3.49 -10.25
CA CYS A 167 -6.55 -2.39 -9.46
C CYS A 167 -7.59 -1.30 -9.18
N GLN A 168 -8.39 -0.90 -10.17
CA GLN A 168 -9.45 0.10 -9.95
C GLN A 168 -10.51 -0.36 -8.94
N ARG A 169 -10.80 -1.66 -8.85
CA ARG A 169 -11.73 -2.20 -7.86
C ARG A 169 -11.13 -2.23 -6.47
N ILE A 170 -9.87 -2.64 -6.36
CA ILE A 170 -9.11 -2.60 -5.09
C ILE A 170 -9.00 -1.16 -4.59
N MET A 171 -8.60 -0.22 -5.46
CA MET A 171 -8.45 1.21 -5.13
C MET A 171 -9.73 1.86 -4.57
N LYS A 172 -10.93 1.36 -4.90
CA LYS A 172 -12.19 1.84 -4.30
C LYS A 172 -12.29 1.47 -2.82
N GLN A 173 -11.73 0.33 -2.42
CA GLN A 173 -11.64 -0.09 -1.02
C GLN A 173 -10.55 0.69 -0.29
N GLU A 174 -9.35 0.78 -0.86
CA GLU A 174 -8.22 1.60 -0.34
C GLU A 174 -8.65 3.04 -0.02
N LEU A 175 -9.46 3.67 -0.89
CA LEU A 175 -9.90 5.04 -0.67
C LEU A 175 -10.82 5.16 0.57
N ARG A 176 -11.64 4.15 0.84
CA ARG A 176 -12.49 4.09 2.04
C ARG A 176 -11.65 3.84 3.30
N HIS A 177 -10.63 3.00 3.20
CA HIS A 177 -9.68 2.74 4.29
C HIS A 177 -8.88 4.00 4.63
N TYR A 178 -8.34 4.66 3.61
CA TYR A 178 -7.68 5.95 3.73
C TYR A 178 -8.58 6.99 4.40
N ALA A 179 -9.87 7.05 4.04
CA ALA A 179 -10.82 7.97 4.65
C ALA A 179 -10.98 7.73 6.16
N PHE A 180 -11.10 6.46 6.60
CA PHE A 180 -11.16 6.10 8.02
C PHE A 180 -9.89 6.54 8.76
N TYR A 181 -8.73 6.09 8.30
CA TYR A 181 -7.46 6.37 8.95
C TYR A 181 -7.18 7.86 9.00
N ARG A 182 -7.42 8.59 7.91
CA ARG A 182 -7.21 10.05 7.87
C ARG A 182 -8.16 10.80 8.78
N HIS A 183 -9.44 10.41 8.82
CA HIS A 183 -10.43 11.00 9.72
C HIS A 183 -9.99 10.84 11.18
N SER A 184 -9.65 9.61 11.58
CA SER A 184 -9.20 9.30 12.93
C SER A 184 -7.85 9.95 13.26
N ALA A 185 -6.90 10.00 12.32
CA ALA A 185 -5.62 10.66 12.48
C ALA A 185 -5.78 12.15 12.81
N ARG A 186 -6.64 12.87 12.07
CA ARG A 186 -6.91 14.28 12.33
C ARG A 186 -7.49 14.51 13.73
N ARG A 187 -8.41 13.64 14.18
CA ARG A 187 -9.00 13.72 15.52
C ARG A 187 -7.96 13.49 16.61
N PHE A 188 -7.10 12.48 16.46
CA PHE A 188 -6.07 12.19 17.45
C PHE A 188 -4.90 13.19 17.47
N LEU A 189 -4.63 13.86 16.35
CA LEU A 189 -3.64 14.92 16.26
C LEU A 189 -4.15 16.28 16.77
N ALA A 190 -5.34 16.35 17.38
CA ALA A 190 -5.85 17.57 18.00
C ALA A 190 -4.97 18.07 19.17
N SER A 191 -4.28 17.17 19.87
CA SER A 191 -3.35 17.52 20.95
C SER A 191 -1.93 17.77 20.43
N ARG A 192 -1.30 18.86 20.90
CA ARG A 192 0.10 19.16 20.58
C ARG A 192 1.07 18.06 21.03
N THR A 193 0.79 17.40 22.15
CA THR A 193 1.60 16.28 22.64
C THR A 193 1.57 15.12 21.64
N SER A 194 0.37 14.76 21.15
CA SER A 194 0.18 13.70 20.16
C SER A 194 0.89 14.01 18.84
N GLN A 195 0.88 15.28 18.41
CA GLN A 195 1.63 15.73 17.23
C GLN A 195 3.14 15.55 17.41
N VAL A 196 3.70 16.01 18.52
CA VAL A 196 5.15 15.93 18.79
C VAL A 196 5.61 14.47 18.90
N VAL A 197 4.85 13.64 19.61
CA VAL A 197 5.17 12.22 19.77
C VAL A 197 5.10 11.49 18.42
N THR A 198 4.00 11.67 17.68
CA THR A 198 3.84 11.07 16.34
C THR A 198 4.95 11.51 15.40
N SER A 199 5.30 12.80 15.41
CA SER A 199 6.38 13.34 14.58
C SER A 199 7.73 12.72 14.89
N LYS A 200 8.09 12.62 16.18
CA LYS A 200 9.35 12.01 16.60
C LYS A 200 9.40 10.53 16.23
N ALA A 201 8.31 9.80 16.46
CA ALA A 201 8.22 8.38 16.14
C ALA A 201 8.38 8.13 14.63
N LEU A 202 7.70 8.90 13.76
CA LEU A 202 7.84 8.78 12.32
C LEU A 202 9.28 9.06 11.85
N LYS A 203 9.95 10.09 12.37
CA LYS A 203 11.35 10.40 11.98
C LYS A 203 12.34 9.29 12.31
N ILE A 204 12.05 8.48 13.33
CA ILE A 204 12.95 7.43 13.81
C ILE A 204 12.62 6.09 13.15
N ALA A 205 11.33 5.76 13.03
CA ALA A 205 10.89 4.41 12.74
C ALA A 205 10.27 4.23 11.35
N TRP A 206 9.92 5.31 10.64
CA TRP A 206 9.22 5.19 9.37
C TRP A 206 10.11 4.59 8.28
N THR A 207 9.51 3.66 7.54
CA THR A 207 10.06 3.07 6.32
C THR A 207 8.94 2.96 5.27
N PRO A 208 9.27 2.83 3.97
CA PRO A 208 8.27 2.58 2.94
C PRO A 208 7.43 1.32 3.24
N VAL A 209 6.20 1.29 2.73
CA VAL A 209 5.35 0.08 2.75
C VAL A 209 6.17 -1.10 2.23
N GLY A 210 5.99 -2.28 2.83
CA GLY A 210 6.69 -3.51 2.46
C GLY A 210 8.18 -3.60 2.84
N ASP A 211 8.82 -2.52 3.28
CA ASP A 211 10.16 -2.58 3.87
C ASP A 211 10.11 -3.34 5.22
N GLY A 212 11.05 -4.28 5.42
CA GLY A 212 11.01 -5.27 6.51
C GLY A 212 10.17 -6.53 6.22
N MET A 213 9.27 -6.48 5.23
CA MET A 213 8.52 -7.66 4.75
C MET A 213 9.19 -8.29 3.53
N CYS A 214 9.66 -7.44 2.63
CA CYS A 214 10.50 -7.76 1.50
C CYS A 214 11.92 -7.24 1.73
N PRO A 215 12.94 -7.79 1.04
CA PRO A 215 14.26 -7.19 1.01
C PRO A 215 14.20 -5.72 0.54
N THR A 216 15.05 -4.86 1.08
CA THR A 216 15.12 -3.42 0.73
C THR A 216 15.27 -3.20 -0.78
N ALA A 217 15.99 -4.08 -1.48
CA ALA A 217 16.13 -4.02 -2.94
C ALA A 217 14.79 -4.11 -3.70
N GLU A 218 13.78 -4.79 -3.14
CA GLU A 218 12.44 -4.85 -3.72
C GLU A 218 11.67 -3.55 -3.49
N ALA A 219 11.78 -2.95 -2.30
CA ALA A 219 11.20 -1.63 -2.04
C ALA A 219 11.83 -0.55 -2.93
N CYS A 220 13.15 -0.56 -3.10
CA CYS A 220 13.86 0.32 -4.02
C CYS A 220 13.41 0.11 -5.47
N HIS A 221 13.24 -1.14 -5.91
CA HIS A 221 12.70 -1.48 -7.23
C HIS A 221 11.32 -0.87 -7.44
N VAL A 222 10.41 -1.06 -6.50
CA VAL A 222 9.02 -0.57 -6.59
C VAL A 222 8.96 0.95 -6.60
N LEU A 223 9.70 1.63 -5.72
CA LEU A 223 9.77 3.10 -5.70
C LEU A 223 10.36 3.66 -7.01
N THR A 224 11.35 2.99 -7.60
CA THR A 224 11.91 3.37 -8.90
C THR A 224 10.89 3.12 -10.01
N PHE A 225 10.36 1.91 -10.12
CA PHE A 225 9.47 1.48 -11.20
C PHE A 225 8.16 2.26 -11.22
N LEU A 226 7.52 2.47 -10.07
CA LEU A 226 6.22 3.12 -9.97
C LEU A 226 6.33 4.64 -9.87
N PHE A 227 7.30 5.16 -9.11
CA PHE A 227 7.34 6.57 -8.75
C PHE A 227 8.54 7.34 -9.31
N ASP A 228 9.37 6.75 -10.17
CA ASP A 228 10.59 7.37 -10.72
C ASP A 228 11.53 7.96 -9.66
N GLY A 229 11.58 7.32 -8.49
CA GLY A 229 12.48 7.73 -7.42
C GLY A 229 12.37 9.22 -7.08
N ALA A 230 13.52 9.91 -7.01
CA ALA A 230 13.59 11.32 -6.62
C ALA A 230 13.03 12.30 -7.67
N GLN A 231 12.83 11.86 -8.92
CA GLN A 231 12.46 12.74 -10.02
C GLN A 231 10.98 12.65 -10.39
N GLY A 232 10.26 11.62 -9.94
CA GLY A 232 8.85 11.48 -10.24
C GLY A 232 7.93 12.38 -9.44
N SER A 233 6.74 12.60 -9.97
CA SER A 233 5.75 13.50 -9.37
C SER A 233 4.85 12.85 -8.32
N ALA A 234 4.88 11.52 -8.17
CA ALA A 234 4.02 10.79 -7.24
C ALA A 234 4.40 11.05 -5.78
N ILE A 235 5.70 10.95 -5.44
CA ILE A 235 6.19 11.15 -4.07
C ILE A 235 5.83 12.55 -3.52
N PRO A 236 6.10 13.67 -4.24
CA PRO A 236 5.70 14.99 -3.76
C PRO A 236 4.19 15.13 -3.52
N ARG A 237 3.35 14.47 -4.33
CA ARG A 237 1.88 14.49 -4.13
C ARG A 237 1.46 13.72 -2.88
N ILE A 238 2.02 12.53 -2.67
CA ILE A 238 1.79 11.73 -1.45
C ILE A 238 2.18 12.55 -0.23
N GLU A 239 3.39 13.09 -0.20
CA GLU A 239 3.88 13.87 0.92
C GLU A 239 3.05 15.13 1.15
N SER A 240 2.65 15.84 0.09
CA SER A 240 1.77 16.99 0.20
C SER A 240 0.45 16.65 0.88
N LYS A 241 -0.12 15.47 0.65
CA LYS A 241 -1.34 15.02 1.32
C LYS A 241 -1.13 14.67 2.78
N ILE A 242 0.01 14.09 3.14
CA ILE A 242 0.35 13.82 4.54
C ILE A 242 0.60 15.12 5.31
N ARG A 243 1.21 16.14 4.68
CA ARG A 243 1.43 17.47 5.27
C ARG A 243 0.14 18.21 5.64
N GLU A 244 -1.02 17.80 5.11
CA GLU A 244 -2.33 18.34 5.51
C GLU A 244 -2.78 17.90 6.92
N LEU A 245 -2.09 16.92 7.53
CA LEU A 245 -2.34 16.47 8.90
C LEU A 245 -1.63 17.38 9.93
N PRO A 246 -2.30 17.74 11.04
CA PRO A 246 -1.72 18.66 12.02
C PRO A 246 -0.38 18.16 12.59
N GLY A 247 0.65 19.01 12.57
CA GLY A 247 1.97 18.69 13.12
C GLY A 247 2.86 17.82 12.22
N LEU A 248 2.43 17.55 10.99
CA LEU A 248 3.19 16.80 9.97
C LEU A 248 3.57 17.67 8.76
N GLU A 249 3.57 19.00 8.88
CA GLU A 249 3.88 19.94 7.80
C GLU A 249 5.32 19.76 7.27
N TRP A 250 6.20 19.17 8.08
CA TRP A 250 7.58 18.84 7.76
C TRP A 250 7.75 17.52 6.97
N PHE A 251 6.70 16.73 6.77
CA PHE A 251 6.80 15.36 6.28
C PHE A 251 7.41 15.29 4.87
N ASP A 252 8.60 14.70 4.75
CA ASP A 252 9.39 14.58 3.52
C ASP A 252 10.16 13.24 3.47
N LEU A 253 9.64 12.22 4.18
CA LEU A 253 10.38 10.98 4.44
C LEU A 253 10.55 10.11 3.21
N PHE A 254 9.61 10.11 2.26
CA PHE A 254 9.77 9.39 0.99
C PHE A 254 10.87 10.04 0.16
N SER A 255 10.85 11.37 0.05
CA SER A 255 11.87 12.16 -0.66
C SER A 255 13.27 11.94 -0.07
N ARG A 256 13.39 11.86 1.26
CA ARG A 256 14.65 11.49 1.92
C ARG A 256 15.06 10.07 1.58
N TYR A 257 14.15 9.10 1.72
CA TYR A 257 14.46 7.70 1.46
C TYR A 257 14.97 7.47 0.04
N VAL A 258 14.31 8.03 -0.98
CA VAL A 258 14.75 7.89 -2.38
C VAL A 258 16.08 8.57 -2.64
N LYS A 259 16.35 9.71 -1.98
CA LYS A 259 17.64 10.40 -2.08
C LYS A 259 18.76 9.61 -1.43
N ASP A 260 18.54 9.10 -0.23
CA ASP A 260 19.53 8.35 0.56
C ASP A 260 19.92 7.04 -0.13
N HIS A 261 19.00 6.43 -0.88
CA HIS A 261 19.24 5.23 -1.69
C HIS A 261 19.64 5.53 -3.14
N GLY A 262 19.76 6.80 -3.55
CA GLY A 262 20.14 7.18 -4.90
C GLY A 262 19.16 6.75 -5.99
N LEU A 263 17.86 6.66 -5.66
CA LEU A 263 16.83 6.16 -6.57
C LEU A 263 16.43 7.23 -7.60
N GLY A 264 16.53 6.84 -8.87
CA GLY A 264 16.32 7.68 -10.04
C GLY A 264 15.03 7.37 -10.82
N TYR A 265 14.95 7.92 -12.04
CA TYR A 265 13.97 7.48 -13.04
C TYR A 265 14.07 5.98 -13.32
N ALA A 266 12.91 5.35 -13.53
CA ALA A 266 12.89 4.02 -14.11
C ALA A 266 13.45 4.06 -15.54
N PRO A 267 14.37 3.15 -15.91
CA PRO A 267 14.79 3.00 -17.30
C PRO A 267 13.59 2.81 -18.25
N GLU A 268 13.64 3.43 -19.43
CA GLU A 268 12.57 3.27 -20.45
C GLU A 268 12.40 1.79 -20.86
N THR A 269 13.47 1.00 -20.78
CA THR A 269 13.46 -0.45 -21.05
C THR A 269 12.58 -1.25 -20.10
N TRP A 270 12.20 -0.69 -18.94
CA TRP A 270 11.29 -1.32 -17.97
C TRP A 270 9.83 -1.19 -18.37
N MET A 271 9.50 -0.27 -19.29
CA MET A 271 8.14 0.01 -19.72
C MET A 271 7.76 -0.91 -20.90
N PRO A 272 6.46 -1.26 -21.04
CA PRO A 272 5.99 -1.97 -22.20
C PRO A 272 6.36 -1.21 -23.48
N GLN A 273 7.01 -1.88 -24.43
CA GLN A 273 7.21 -1.28 -25.74
C GLN A 273 5.85 -1.03 -26.36
N ARG A 274 5.52 0.25 -26.62
CA ARG A 274 4.29 0.61 -27.32
C ARG A 274 4.37 -0.01 -28.72
N VAL A 275 3.68 -1.12 -28.94
CA VAL A 275 3.42 -1.60 -30.29
C VAL A 275 2.55 -0.52 -30.94
N PRO A 276 2.99 0.13 -32.03
CA PRO A 276 2.15 1.12 -32.71
C PRO A 276 0.85 0.43 -33.11
N HIS A 277 -0.27 0.90 -32.57
CA HIS A 277 -1.56 0.42 -33.01
C HIS A 277 -1.65 0.73 -34.52
N ARG A 278 -1.90 -0.28 -35.34
CA ARG A 278 -1.98 -0.19 -36.82
C ARG A 278 -3.15 0.68 -37.35
N ALA A 279 -3.61 1.66 -36.58
CA ALA A 279 -4.70 2.55 -36.93
C ALA A 279 -4.25 3.84 -37.63
N ASP A 280 -2.96 4.22 -37.55
CA ASP A 280 -2.47 5.49 -38.14
C ASP A 280 -1.82 5.34 -39.53
N ALA A 281 -1.84 4.13 -40.13
CA ALA A 281 -1.23 3.89 -41.44
C ALA A 281 -2.15 4.23 -42.64
N THR A 282 -3.35 4.78 -42.42
CA THR A 282 -4.32 5.07 -43.51
C THR A 282 -4.53 6.57 -43.79
N GLN A 283 -3.58 7.43 -43.39
CA GLN A 283 -3.62 8.87 -43.73
C GLN A 283 -2.42 9.40 -44.53
N LEU A 284 -1.57 8.54 -45.08
CA LEU A 284 -0.52 8.94 -46.03
C LEU A 284 -0.64 8.16 -47.33
N ALA A 285 -1.77 8.34 -48.01
CA ALA A 285 -1.94 8.04 -49.43
C ALA A 285 -3.09 8.89 -49.99
N VAL A 286 -2.80 10.18 -50.21
CA VAL A 286 -3.52 11.05 -51.16
C VAL A 286 -2.46 11.82 -51.93
#